data_AF-A0A7J2LX22-F1
#
_entry.id   AF-A0A7J2LX22-F1
#
_cell.length_a   1.000
_cell.length_b   1.000
_cell.length_c   1.000
_cell.angle_alpha   90.00
_cell.angle_beta   90.00
_cell.angle_gamma   90.00
#
_symmetry.space_group_name_H-M   'P 1'
#
loop_
_entity.id
_entity.type
_entity.pdbx_description
1 polymer ?
#
loop_
_entity_poly.entity_id
_entity_poly.type
_entity_poly.pdbx_seq_one_letter_code
_entity_poly.pdbx_strand_id
1 'polypeptide(L)'
;MSPRELLRDKVFLIALAINLTLVLIILLPPVISRGPGVDVQVEPKNVPLNGNATILIRFDRVPRSARLEILQGVDLKPVQTFQLSPEAGETTVTIVAEEGLYSVGLHVARVVTDFGGGEIHVDAPFSVVHGGELSVTARVAPEEIQVRSQVNETVNVSATIYVEVKNELGKPVEGALVWVSSIGEQVGMVSMSPDPAKTGPDGLAVIEWTMMIPSNLTESRNLTDPISILVGAPGHPVSEASVEIKVRIEQAQS
;
A
#
# COMPACT_ATOMS: atom_id res chain seq x y z
N MET A 1 30.81 -28.57 50.40
CA MET A 1 31.52 -28.93 49.15
C MET A 1 32.73 -28.02 49.03
N SER A 2 33.92 -28.59 48.99
CA SER A 2 35.18 -27.84 48.92
C SER A 2 35.37 -27.21 47.53
N PRO A 3 36.00 -26.02 47.39
CA PRO A 3 36.32 -25.42 46.09
C PRO A 3 37.11 -26.36 45.17
N ARG A 4 37.89 -27.28 45.74
CA ARG A 4 38.64 -28.30 45.02
C ARG A 4 37.77 -29.45 44.49
N GLU A 5 36.62 -29.71 45.11
CA GLU A 5 35.66 -30.72 44.66
C GLU A 5 34.80 -30.20 43.50
N LEU A 6 34.42 -28.91 43.53
CA LEU A 6 33.72 -28.24 42.44
C LEU A 6 34.56 -28.17 41.15
N LEU A 7 35.87 -27.93 41.25
CA LEU A 7 36.80 -27.92 40.12
C LEU A 7 37.06 -29.32 39.51
N ARG A 8 36.59 -30.39 40.16
CA ARG A 8 36.73 -31.77 39.68
C ARG A 8 35.44 -32.33 39.08
N ASP A 9 34.32 -31.65 39.32
CA ASP A 9 33.03 -31.98 38.77
C ASP A 9 32.91 -31.42 37.34
N LYS A 10 32.89 -32.33 36.37
CA LYS A 10 32.77 -32.00 34.95
C LYS A 10 31.47 -31.26 34.65
N VAL A 11 30.39 -31.55 35.36
CA VAL A 11 29.10 -30.90 35.15
C VAL A 11 29.15 -29.44 35.57
N PHE A 12 29.77 -29.15 36.71
CA PHE A 12 30.00 -27.78 37.19
C PHE A 12 30.90 -26.98 36.24
N LEU A 13 32.01 -27.58 35.77
CA LEU A 13 32.92 -26.93 34.82
C LEU A 13 32.24 -26.62 33.48
N ILE A 14 31.42 -27.53 32.96
CA ILE A 14 30.67 -27.30 31.72
C ILE A 14 29.64 -26.19 31.92
N ALA A 15 28.89 -26.21 33.03
CA ALA A 15 27.92 -25.17 33.34
C ALA A 15 28.59 -23.79 33.50
N LEU A 16 29.76 -23.74 34.13
CA LEU A 16 30.53 -22.51 34.27
C LEU A 16 31.02 -22.00 32.90
N ALA A 17 31.56 -22.88 32.06
CA ALA A 17 32.03 -22.52 30.72
C ALA A 17 30.90 -21.98 29.83
N ILE A 18 29.72 -22.61 29.87
CA ILE A 18 28.53 -22.15 29.12
C ILE A 18 28.10 -20.76 29.58
N ASN A 19 27.98 -20.54 30.90
CA ASN A 19 27.59 -19.25 31.44
C ASN A 19 28.60 -18.15 31.12
N LEU A 20 29.91 -18.45 31.21
CA LEU A 20 30.96 -17.49 30.87
C LEU A 20 30.92 -17.12 29.38
N THR A 21 30.64 -18.10 28.52
CA THR A 21 30.49 -17.90 27.06
C THR A 21 29.26 -17.04 26.75
N LEU A 22 28.13 -17.30 27.42
CA LEU A 22 26.91 -16.53 27.25
C LEU A 22 27.10 -15.06 27.67
N VAL A 23 27.76 -14.83 28.81
CA VAL A 23 28.11 -13.49 29.28
C VAL A 23 29.04 -12.79 28.29
N LEU A 24 30.02 -13.50 27.72
CA LEU A 24 30.90 -12.95 26.70
C LEU A 24 30.12 -12.55 25.43
N ILE A 25 29.14 -13.37 25.01
CA ILE A 25 28.27 -13.08 23.86
C ILE A 25 27.36 -11.87 24.12
N ILE A 26 26.83 -11.72 25.34
CA ILE A 26 25.99 -10.57 25.73
C ILE A 26 26.84 -9.28 25.85
N LEU A 27 28.10 -9.40 26.27
CA LEU A 27 29.04 -8.28 26.39
C LEU A 27 29.68 -7.88 25.06
N LEU A 28 29.64 -8.73 24.04
CA LEU A 28 30.01 -8.30 22.70
C LEU A 28 29.02 -7.19 22.30
N PRO A 29 29.50 -5.97 22.00
CA PRO A 29 28.62 -4.95 21.48
C PRO A 29 27.94 -5.52 20.23
N PRO A 30 26.65 -5.21 19.99
CA PRO A 30 26.03 -5.56 18.72
C PRO A 30 26.99 -5.08 17.63
N VAL A 31 27.29 -5.96 16.66
CA VAL A 31 28.08 -5.60 15.49
C VAL A 31 27.20 -4.63 14.68
N ILE A 32 27.14 -3.39 15.16
CA ILE A 32 26.57 -2.26 14.45
C ILE A 32 27.56 -2.04 13.33
N SER A 33 27.10 -2.27 12.11
CA SER A 33 27.86 -1.97 10.91
C SER A 33 27.99 -0.45 10.81
N ARG A 34 28.91 0.13 11.59
CA ARG A 34 29.30 1.53 11.42
C ARG A 34 30.09 1.63 10.14
N GLY A 35 29.57 2.39 9.19
CA GLY A 35 30.35 2.76 8.01
C GLY A 35 31.55 3.61 8.42
N PRO A 36 32.56 3.76 7.54
CA PRO A 36 33.73 4.55 7.85
C PRO A 36 33.37 6.03 7.99
N GLY A 37 33.28 6.53 9.23
CA GLY A 37 33.11 7.95 9.56
C GLY A 37 31.68 8.49 9.54
N VAL A 38 30.67 7.65 9.27
CA VAL A 38 29.26 8.03 9.27
C VAL A 38 28.37 6.88 9.74
N ASP A 39 27.37 7.20 10.54
CA ASP A 39 26.32 6.28 11.01
C ASP A 39 24.97 6.79 10.54
N VAL A 40 24.12 5.87 10.05
CA VAL A 40 22.80 6.18 9.48
C VAL A 40 21.79 5.23 10.09
N GLN A 41 20.71 5.78 10.64
CA GLN A 41 19.64 5.01 11.27
C GLN A 41 18.29 5.53 10.80
N VAL A 42 17.34 4.61 10.62
CA VAL A 42 15.96 4.93 10.22
C VAL A 42 15.01 4.46 11.32
N GLU A 43 14.20 5.38 11.83
CA GLU A 43 13.20 5.11 12.86
C GLU A 43 11.82 5.66 12.45
N PRO A 44 10.76 4.82 12.43
CA PRO A 44 10.78 3.38 12.63
C PRO A 44 11.37 2.63 11.42
N LYS A 45 11.86 1.40 11.64
CA LYS A 45 12.31 0.52 10.55
C LYS A 45 11.17 -0.02 9.68
N ASN A 46 9.96 -0.08 10.24
CA ASN A 46 8.73 -0.45 9.52
C ASN A 46 7.83 0.77 9.49
N VAL A 47 7.63 1.33 8.32
CA VAL A 47 6.94 2.61 8.09
C VAL A 47 5.60 2.28 7.40
N PRO A 48 4.46 2.66 7.98
CA PRO A 48 3.20 2.58 7.26
C PRO A 48 3.24 3.43 5.98
N LEU A 49 2.53 3.02 4.94
CA LEU A 49 2.33 3.85 3.76
C LEU A 49 1.61 5.13 4.18
N ASN A 50 2.03 6.27 3.65
CA ASN A 50 1.67 7.63 4.11
C ASN A 50 2.10 7.97 5.55
N GLY A 51 2.88 7.10 6.21
CA GLY A 51 3.48 7.33 7.51
C GLY A 51 4.81 8.08 7.43
N ASN A 52 5.27 8.55 8.59
CA ASN A 52 6.53 9.28 8.70
C ASN A 52 7.68 8.35 9.12
N ALA A 53 8.86 8.59 8.59
CA ALA A 53 10.11 8.02 9.08
C ALA A 53 11.13 9.12 9.31
N THR A 54 11.93 8.93 10.35
CA THR A 54 13.00 9.84 10.72
C THR A 54 14.33 9.17 10.46
N ILE A 55 15.18 9.84 9.70
CA ILE A 55 16.51 9.37 9.31
C ILE A 55 17.52 10.17 10.08
N LEU A 56 18.20 9.49 10.99
CA LEU A 56 19.25 10.03 11.83
C LEU A 56 20.60 9.76 11.17
N ILE A 57 21.38 10.82 10.93
CA ILE A 57 22.69 10.73 10.30
C ILE A 57 23.69 11.38 11.23
N ARG A 58 24.73 10.64 11.60
CA ARG A 58 25.82 11.12 12.46
C ARG A 58 27.13 11.06 11.71
N PHE A 59 27.82 12.19 11.62
CA PHE A 59 29.14 12.28 11.03
C PHE A 59 30.21 12.40 12.12
N ASP A 60 31.23 11.54 12.07
CA ASP A 60 32.34 11.56 13.03
C ASP A 60 33.25 12.80 12.85
N ARG A 61 33.20 13.42 11.67
CA ARG A 61 33.92 14.64 11.27
C ARG A 61 33.11 15.37 10.19
N VAL A 62 33.43 16.62 9.89
CA VAL A 62 32.71 17.37 8.85
C VAL A 62 33.07 16.85 7.44
N PRO A 63 32.12 16.32 6.65
CA PRO A 63 32.36 16.01 5.25
C PRO A 63 32.38 17.27 4.37
N ARG A 64 33.04 17.17 3.21
CA ARG A 64 33.05 18.24 2.18
C ARG A 64 31.71 18.33 1.45
N SER A 65 31.06 17.19 1.27
CA SER A 65 29.74 17.07 0.67
C SER A 65 29.02 15.87 1.25
N ALA A 66 27.72 16.00 1.48
CA ALA A 66 26.87 14.89 1.88
C ALA A 66 25.49 15.03 1.23
N ARG A 67 24.92 13.92 0.79
CA ARG A 67 23.53 13.83 0.33
C ARG A 67 22.90 12.55 0.85
N LEU A 68 21.60 12.60 1.10
CA LEU A 68 20.79 11.44 1.43
C LEU A 68 19.96 11.07 0.20
N GLU A 69 20.07 9.81 -0.21
CA GLU A 69 19.27 9.21 -1.27
C GLU A 69 18.35 8.17 -0.65
N ILE A 70 17.06 8.26 -0.94
CA ILE A 70 16.10 7.21 -0.63
C ILE A 70 15.93 6.37 -1.88
N LEU A 71 16.27 5.10 -1.79
CA LEU A 71 16.29 4.17 -2.91
C LEU A 71 15.21 3.10 -2.74
N GLN A 72 14.57 2.72 -3.85
CA GLN A 72 13.70 1.56 -3.90
C GLN A 72 14.57 0.28 -3.85
N GLY A 73 14.32 -0.62 -2.91
CA GLY A 73 15.30 -1.65 -2.53
C GLY A 73 15.56 -2.74 -3.57
N VAL A 74 14.67 -2.92 -4.56
CA VAL A 74 14.79 -4.00 -5.56
C VAL A 74 15.76 -3.63 -6.69
N ASP A 75 15.69 -2.39 -7.16
CA ASP A 75 16.46 -1.88 -8.31
C ASP A 75 17.42 -0.74 -7.92
N LEU A 76 17.41 -0.34 -6.64
CA LEU A 76 18.16 0.80 -6.10
C LEU A 76 17.89 2.10 -6.87
N LYS A 77 16.69 2.24 -7.45
CA LYS A 77 16.30 3.46 -8.13
C LYS A 77 16.04 4.57 -7.11
N PRO A 78 16.58 5.78 -7.33
CA PRO A 78 16.30 6.92 -6.46
C PRO A 78 14.82 7.30 -6.49
N VAL A 79 14.21 7.32 -5.32
CA VAL A 79 12.86 7.82 -5.04
C VAL A 79 12.92 9.29 -4.65
N GLN A 80 13.88 9.64 -3.78
CA GLN A 80 14.03 11.00 -3.29
C GLN A 80 15.51 11.30 -2.98
N THR A 81 15.92 12.54 -3.15
CA THR A 81 17.29 12.98 -2.84
C THR A 81 17.24 14.28 -2.05
N PHE A 82 18.00 14.32 -0.97
CA PHE A 82 18.14 15.48 -0.10
C PHE A 82 19.59 15.91 -0.07
N GLN A 83 19.83 17.18 -0.38
CA GLN A 83 21.14 17.77 -0.15
C GLN A 83 21.29 18.02 1.35
N LEU A 84 22.33 17.46 1.97
CA LEU A 84 22.62 17.71 3.37
C LEU A 84 23.60 18.87 3.46
N SER A 85 23.36 19.77 4.42
CA SER A 85 24.34 20.78 4.85
C SER A 85 25.09 20.17 6.03
N PRO A 86 26.28 19.62 5.82
CA PRO A 86 26.92 18.82 6.85
C PRO A 86 27.61 19.72 7.88
N GLU A 87 27.13 19.68 9.11
CA GLU A 87 27.83 20.21 10.28
C GLU A 87 28.48 19.05 11.05
N ALA A 88 29.45 19.35 11.92
CA ALA A 88 30.02 18.33 12.80
C ALA A 88 28.92 17.86 13.75
N GLY A 89 28.59 16.57 13.74
CA GLY A 89 27.61 15.99 14.66
C GLY A 89 26.46 15.28 13.95
N GLU A 90 25.24 15.65 14.30
CA GLU A 90 24.00 14.93 14.00
C GLU A 90 23.07 15.76 13.13
N THR A 91 22.53 15.16 12.08
CA THR A 91 21.45 15.74 11.25
C THR A 91 20.30 14.77 11.14
N THR A 92 19.09 15.31 11.11
CA THR A 92 17.86 14.54 11.06
C THR A 92 17.04 14.94 9.84
N VAL A 93 16.60 13.96 9.06
CA VAL A 93 15.71 14.17 7.92
C VAL A 93 14.43 13.37 8.15
N THR A 94 13.29 14.05 8.12
CA THR A 94 11.98 13.38 8.17
C THR A 94 11.45 13.21 6.75
N ILE A 95 11.03 11.99 6.44
CA ILE A 95 10.36 11.64 5.19
C ILE A 95 8.92 11.19 5.48
N VAL A 96 8.06 11.39 4.49
CA VAL A 96 6.71 10.81 4.46
C VAL A 96 6.72 9.76 3.35
N ALA A 97 6.35 8.52 3.67
CA ALA A 97 6.26 7.43 2.70
C ALA A 97 5.00 7.59 1.82
N GLU A 98 4.92 8.70 1.08
CA GLU A 98 3.74 9.07 0.30
C GLU A 98 3.44 8.04 -0.78
N GLU A 99 2.18 7.60 -0.80
CA GLU A 99 1.64 6.70 -1.81
C GLU A 99 1.83 7.26 -3.23
N GLY A 100 2.28 6.42 -4.15
CA GLY A 100 2.64 6.80 -5.52
C GLY A 100 4.11 7.22 -5.69
N LEU A 101 4.73 7.80 -4.66
CA LEU A 101 6.19 8.03 -4.61
C LEU A 101 6.91 6.81 -4.02
N TYR A 102 6.35 6.24 -2.95
CA TYR A 102 6.83 5.04 -2.29
C TYR A 102 5.92 3.85 -2.62
N SER A 103 6.52 2.68 -2.81
CA SER A 103 5.80 1.40 -2.92
C SER A 103 5.90 0.63 -1.61
N VAL A 104 4.96 -0.27 -1.32
CA VAL A 104 5.17 -1.25 -0.24
C VAL A 104 6.38 -2.14 -0.57
N GLY A 105 7.25 -2.33 0.42
CA GLY A 105 8.45 -3.15 0.31
C GLY A 105 9.72 -2.50 0.87
N LEU A 106 10.86 -3.12 0.56
CA LEU A 106 12.17 -2.69 1.02
C LEU A 106 12.59 -1.36 0.38
N HIS A 107 13.08 -0.44 1.21
CA HIS A 107 13.72 0.80 0.83
C HIS A 107 15.07 0.92 1.53
N VAL A 108 15.95 1.75 0.99
CA VAL A 108 17.28 2.01 1.55
C VAL A 108 17.49 3.52 1.66
N ALA A 109 17.78 3.99 2.86
CA ALA A 109 18.32 5.32 3.09
C ALA A 109 19.85 5.24 2.91
N ARG A 110 20.35 5.76 1.79
CA ARG A 110 21.77 5.81 1.47
C ARG A 110 22.32 7.20 1.70
N VAL A 111 23.29 7.33 2.58
CA VAL A 111 24.09 8.56 2.68
C VAL A 111 25.31 8.42 1.81
N VAL A 112 25.47 9.35 0.86
CA VAL A 112 26.67 9.50 0.03
C VAL A 112 27.44 10.70 0.54
N THR A 113 28.68 10.48 0.97
CA THR A 113 29.51 11.51 1.62
C THR A 113 30.96 11.45 1.15
N ASP A 114 31.66 12.59 1.09
CA ASP A 114 33.10 12.67 0.80
C ASP A 114 33.83 13.50 1.86
N PHE A 115 34.91 12.93 2.41
CA PHE A 115 35.78 13.58 3.38
C PHE A 115 37.10 14.10 2.77
N GLY A 116 37.21 14.14 1.45
CA GLY A 116 38.41 14.51 0.69
C GLY A 116 39.25 13.33 0.21
N GLY A 117 38.68 12.13 0.18
CA GLY A 117 39.35 10.88 -0.21
C GLY A 117 38.55 9.99 -1.17
N GLY A 118 37.37 10.44 -1.59
CA GLY A 118 36.43 9.70 -2.42
C GLY A 118 35.06 9.56 -1.76
N GLU A 119 34.05 9.26 -2.57
CA GLU A 119 32.69 9.02 -2.08
C GLU A 119 32.62 7.72 -1.25
N ILE A 120 31.94 7.82 -0.11
CA ILE A 120 31.62 6.74 0.81
C ILE A 120 30.10 6.61 0.85
N HIS A 121 29.61 5.37 0.72
CA HIS A 121 28.18 5.06 0.74
C HIS A 121 27.87 4.28 2.02
N VAL A 122 26.88 4.73 2.78
CA VAL A 122 26.40 4.03 3.97
C VAL A 122 24.89 3.87 3.88
N ASP A 123 24.45 2.63 4.03
CA ASP A 123 23.08 2.21 3.74
C ASP A 123 22.37 1.82 5.04
N ALA A 124 21.17 2.36 5.24
CA ALA A 124 20.26 1.97 6.30
C ALA A 124 18.93 1.48 5.69
N PRO A 125 18.67 0.17 5.69
CA PRO A 125 17.43 -0.38 5.13
C PRO A 125 16.23 -0.15 6.06
N PHE A 126 15.07 0.09 5.46
CA PHE A 126 13.77 0.16 6.13
C PHE A 126 12.67 -0.39 5.21
N SER A 127 11.52 -0.72 5.76
CA SER A 127 10.41 -1.31 5.03
C SER A 127 9.20 -0.38 5.07
N VAL A 128 8.58 -0.16 3.91
CA VAL A 128 7.22 0.38 3.84
C VAL A 128 6.25 -0.80 3.85
N VAL A 129 5.32 -0.86 4.80
CA VAL A 129 4.58 -2.12 5.11
C VAL A 129 3.14 -2.15 4.60
N HIS A 130 2.27 -1.29 5.12
CA HIS A 130 0.85 -1.29 4.80
C HIS A 130 0.31 0.14 4.85
N GLY A 131 -0.68 0.43 4.01
CA GLY A 131 -1.56 1.59 4.16
C GLY A 131 -2.75 1.24 5.06
N GLY A 132 -3.51 2.25 5.46
CA GLY A 132 -4.78 2.07 6.14
C GLY A 132 -5.92 1.62 5.23
N GLU A 133 -7.14 1.61 5.77
CA GLU A 133 -8.34 1.22 5.02
C GLU A 133 -8.65 2.18 3.87
N LEU A 134 -9.20 1.64 2.78
CA LEU A 134 -9.71 2.45 1.68
C LEU A 134 -11.15 2.86 1.96
N SER A 135 -11.45 4.14 1.79
CA SER A 135 -12.80 4.66 1.71
C SER A 135 -13.28 4.54 0.27
N VAL A 136 -14.33 3.74 0.06
CA VAL A 136 -14.93 3.50 -1.25
C VAL A 136 -16.34 4.08 -1.25
N THR A 137 -16.61 5.01 -2.17
CA THR A 137 -17.94 5.56 -2.39
C THR A 137 -18.34 5.31 -3.83
N ALA A 138 -19.56 4.82 -4.04
CA ALA A 138 -20.05 4.54 -5.38
C ALA A 138 -21.39 5.21 -5.64
N ARG A 139 -21.60 5.63 -6.88
CA ARG A 139 -22.85 6.22 -7.37
C ARG A 139 -23.15 5.74 -8.77
N VAL A 140 -24.43 5.69 -9.13
CA VAL A 140 -24.87 5.26 -10.46
C VAL A 140 -25.60 6.39 -11.16
N ALA A 141 -25.39 6.53 -12.47
CA ALA A 141 -26.12 7.48 -13.29
C ALA A 141 -26.58 6.82 -14.62
N PRO A 142 -27.88 6.88 -14.95
CA PRO A 142 -28.99 7.30 -14.08
C PRO A 142 -29.26 6.27 -12.95
N GLU A 143 -29.80 6.73 -11.81
CA GLU A 143 -30.20 5.84 -10.69
C GLU A 143 -31.43 4.98 -11.03
N GLU A 144 -32.32 5.51 -11.87
CA GLU A 144 -33.50 4.81 -12.38
C GLU A 144 -33.57 4.94 -13.91
N ILE A 145 -33.72 3.80 -14.59
CA ILE A 145 -33.90 3.72 -16.03
C ILE A 145 -35.34 3.34 -16.30
N GLN A 146 -36.07 4.19 -17.01
CA GLN A 146 -37.42 3.90 -17.48
C GLN A 146 -37.38 3.49 -18.94
N VAL A 147 -37.96 2.32 -19.23
CA VAL A 147 -38.03 1.77 -20.58
C VAL A 147 -39.48 1.51 -20.94
N ARG A 148 -39.86 1.91 -22.15
CA ARG A 148 -41.08 1.41 -22.78
C ARG A 148 -40.74 0.31 -23.75
N SER A 149 -41.28 -0.89 -23.53
CA SER A 149 -41.05 -2.06 -24.38
C SER A 149 -42.33 -2.44 -25.11
N GLN A 150 -42.22 -2.80 -26.39
CA GLN A 150 -43.28 -3.52 -27.09
C GLN A 150 -43.21 -5.02 -26.75
N VAL A 151 -44.33 -5.73 -27.00
CA VAL A 151 -44.37 -7.20 -26.86
C VAL A 151 -43.40 -7.82 -27.88
N ASN A 152 -42.57 -8.76 -27.42
CA ASN A 152 -41.53 -9.42 -28.22
C ASN A 152 -40.34 -8.53 -28.65
N GLU A 153 -40.05 -7.45 -27.92
CA GLU A 153 -38.88 -6.59 -28.17
C GLU A 153 -37.75 -6.85 -27.18
N THR A 154 -36.52 -7.00 -27.67
CA THR A 154 -35.32 -7.02 -26.83
C THR A 154 -34.89 -5.59 -26.53
N VAL A 155 -34.71 -5.27 -25.25
CA VAL A 155 -34.30 -3.93 -24.80
C VAL A 155 -32.91 -4.00 -24.21
N ASN A 156 -32.04 -3.07 -24.62
CA ASN A 156 -30.79 -2.79 -23.94
C ASN A 156 -30.92 -1.55 -23.08
N VAL A 157 -30.56 -1.67 -21.81
CA VAL A 157 -30.44 -0.54 -20.88
C VAL A 157 -29.00 -0.39 -20.43
N SER A 158 -28.60 0.84 -20.14
CA SER A 158 -27.24 1.16 -19.73
C SER A 158 -27.23 2.17 -18.58
N ALA A 159 -26.30 1.99 -17.65
CA ALA A 159 -25.98 2.93 -16.59
C ALA A 159 -24.47 3.07 -16.45
N THR A 160 -24.02 4.16 -15.85
CA THR A 160 -22.62 4.38 -15.52
C THR A 160 -22.44 4.31 -14.01
N ILE A 161 -21.57 3.42 -13.56
CA ILE A 161 -21.16 3.30 -12.16
C ILE A 161 -19.87 4.10 -11.99
N TYR A 162 -19.89 5.04 -11.06
CA TYR A 162 -18.74 5.84 -10.66
C TYR A 162 -18.28 5.36 -9.29
N VAL A 163 -17.03 4.94 -9.17
CA VAL A 163 -16.44 4.47 -7.91
C VAL A 163 -15.27 5.37 -7.54
N GLU A 164 -15.43 6.11 -6.45
CA GLU A 164 -14.39 6.97 -5.89
C GLU A 164 -13.67 6.22 -4.76
N VAL A 165 -12.34 6.19 -4.83
CA VAL A 165 -11.46 5.50 -3.88
C VAL A 165 -10.51 6.50 -3.25
N LYS A 166 -10.54 6.58 -1.92
CA LYS A 166 -9.65 7.41 -1.11
C LYS A 166 -8.94 6.58 -0.06
N ASN A 167 -7.74 6.98 0.32
CA ASN A 167 -7.05 6.39 1.46
C ASN A 167 -7.58 6.97 2.79
N GLU A 168 -7.05 6.47 3.91
CA GLU A 168 -7.42 6.90 5.27
C GLU A 168 -7.21 8.40 5.54
N LEU A 169 -6.38 9.08 4.74
CA LEU A 169 -6.14 10.52 4.83
C LEU A 169 -7.10 11.35 3.95
N GLY A 170 -8.03 10.69 3.25
CA GLY A 170 -8.96 11.32 2.32
C GLY A 170 -8.33 11.73 0.99
N LYS A 171 -7.09 11.32 0.70
CA LYS A 171 -6.44 11.56 -0.60
C LYS A 171 -6.92 10.51 -1.61
N PRO A 172 -7.08 10.90 -2.90
CA PRO A 172 -7.44 9.96 -3.96
C PRO A 172 -6.34 8.90 -4.16
N VAL A 173 -6.76 7.67 -4.44
CA VAL A 173 -5.83 6.55 -4.72
C VAL A 173 -5.81 6.26 -6.21
N GLU A 174 -4.68 6.54 -6.85
CA GLU A 174 -4.46 6.24 -8.27
C GLU A 174 -4.13 4.76 -8.48
N GLY A 175 -4.76 4.16 -9.48
CA GLY A 175 -4.43 2.81 -9.93
C GLY A 175 -4.97 1.66 -9.10
N ALA A 176 -5.89 1.92 -8.16
CA ALA A 176 -6.67 0.89 -7.50
C ALA A 176 -7.51 0.12 -8.53
N LEU A 177 -7.63 -1.19 -8.32
CA LEU A 177 -8.47 -2.07 -9.13
C LEU A 177 -9.86 -2.16 -8.51
N VAL A 178 -10.88 -1.99 -9.34
CA VAL A 178 -12.29 -2.00 -8.96
C VAL A 178 -12.97 -3.13 -9.74
N TRP A 179 -13.40 -4.15 -9.00
CA TRP A 179 -14.23 -5.24 -9.53
C TRP A 179 -15.68 -4.96 -9.20
N VAL A 180 -16.56 -5.24 -10.15
CA VAL A 180 -18.00 -5.08 -9.98
C VAL A 180 -18.73 -6.34 -10.37
N SER A 181 -19.77 -6.68 -9.64
CA SER A 181 -20.56 -7.88 -9.90
C SER A 181 -22.01 -7.64 -9.57
N SER A 182 -22.90 -8.03 -10.48
CA SER A 182 -24.34 -8.09 -10.20
C SER A 182 -24.59 -9.34 -9.36
N ILE A 183 -25.23 -9.16 -8.20
CA ILE A 183 -25.50 -10.24 -7.24
C ILE A 183 -27.00 -10.54 -7.12
N GLY A 184 -27.83 -9.85 -7.91
CA GLY A 184 -29.28 -10.04 -7.94
C GLY A 184 -29.74 -11.22 -8.81
N GLU A 185 -31.01 -11.58 -8.67
CA GLU A 185 -31.67 -12.49 -9.61
C GLU A 185 -31.82 -11.80 -10.97
N GLN A 186 -31.08 -12.27 -11.97
CA GLN A 186 -31.00 -11.63 -13.28
C GLN A 186 -32.15 -12.08 -14.18
N VAL A 187 -32.91 -11.11 -14.69
CA VAL A 187 -33.95 -11.35 -15.72
C VAL A 187 -33.37 -11.25 -17.15
N GLY A 188 -32.09 -10.90 -17.26
CA GLY A 188 -31.40 -10.66 -18.53
C GLY A 188 -29.90 -10.90 -18.43
N MET A 189 -29.18 -10.65 -19.52
CA MET A 189 -27.72 -10.75 -19.52
C MET A 189 -27.12 -9.41 -19.13
N VAL A 190 -26.46 -9.36 -17.98
CA VAL A 190 -25.73 -8.18 -17.49
C VAL A 190 -24.28 -8.25 -17.98
N SER A 191 -23.77 -7.12 -18.47
CA SER A 191 -22.34 -6.98 -18.77
C SER A 191 -21.80 -5.67 -18.20
N MET A 192 -20.54 -5.70 -17.78
CA MET A 192 -19.85 -4.55 -17.19
C MET A 192 -18.50 -4.36 -17.86
N SER A 193 -18.15 -3.12 -18.18
CA SER A 193 -16.90 -2.81 -18.85
C SER A 193 -16.37 -1.42 -18.47
N PRO A 194 -15.09 -1.26 -18.15
CA PRO A 194 -14.08 -2.32 -17.99
C PRO A 194 -14.25 -3.13 -16.69
N ASP A 195 -13.77 -4.38 -16.66
CA ASP A 195 -13.75 -5.24 -15.48
C ASP A 195 -12.43 -6.06 -15.41
N PRO A 196 -11.52 -5.80 -14.44
CA PRO A 196 -11.60 -4.71 -13.46
C PRO A 196 -11.40 -3.34 -14.11
N ALA A 197 -12.04 -2.32 -13.54
CA ALA A 197 -11.70 -0.93 -13.81
C ALA A 197 -10.50 -0.49 -12.97
N LYS A 198 -9.79 0.53 -13.44
CA LYS A 198 -8.65 1.11 -12.75
C LYS A 198 -8.93 2.58 -12.43
N THR A 199 -8.68 3.02 -11.20
CA THR A 199 -8.87 4.43 -10.82
C THR A 199 -7.83 5.33 -11.50
N GLY A 200 -8.27 6.52 -11.90
CA GLY A 200 -7.40 7.59 -12.40
C GLY A 200 -6.69 8.36 -11.27
N PRO A 201 -5.95 9.44 -11.60
CA PRO A 201 -5.25 10.29 -10.63
C PRO A 201 -6.17 11.00 -9.63
N ASP A 202 -7.46 11.12 -9.95
CA ASP A 202 -8.52 11.66 -9.10
C ASP A 202 -9.15 10.60 -8.18
N GLY A 203 -8.68 9.35 -8.23
CA GLY A 203 -9.23 8.25 -7.46
C GLY A 203 -10.56 7.73 -8.00
N LEU A 204 -10.96 8.11 -9.22
CA LEU A 204 -12.22 7.73 -9.82
C LEU A 204 -12.04 6.59 -10.83
N ALA A 205 -12.86 5.55 -10.69
CA ALA A 205 -13.08 4.53 -11.72
C ALA A 205 -14.48 4.68 -12.30
N VAL A 206 -14.61 4.49 -13.62
CA VAL A 206 -15.87 4.60 -14.35
C VAL A 206 -16.12 3.28 -15.07
N ILE A 207 -17.29 2.70 -14.82
CA ILE A 207 -17.70 1.41 -15.38
C ILE A 207 -19.06 1.57 -16.04
N GLU A 208 -19.17 1.07 -17.27
CA GLU A 208 -20.44 0.96 -17.97
C GLU A 208 -21.12 -0.36 -17.60
N TRP A 209 -22.32 -0.27 -17.06
CA TRP A 209 -23.21 -1.38 -16.80
C TRP A 209 -24.24 -1.43 -17.93
N THR A 210 -24.45 -2.60 -18.51
CA THR A 210 -25.51 -2.82 -19.50
C THR A 210 -26.29 -4.09 -19.16
N MET A 211 -27.59 -4.05 -19.40
CA MET A 211 -28.47 -5.22 -19.26
C MET A 211 -29.28 -5.41 -20.52
N MET A 212 -29.18 -6.61 -21.08
CA MET A 212 -30.02 -7.07 -22.17
C MET A 212 -31.25 -7.79 -21.62
N ILE A 213 -32.41 -7.18 -21.80
CA ILE A 213 -33.70 -7.67 -21.34
C ILE A 213 -34.34 -8.49 -22.49
N PRO A 214 -34.62 -9.78 -22.29
CA PRO A 214 -35.15 -10.65 -23.34
C PRO A 214 -36.59 -10.29 -23.72
N SER A 215 -36.95 -10.61 -24.96
CA SER A 215 -38.23 -10.25 -25.60
C SER A 215 -39.47 -10.94 -25.01
N ASN A 216 -39.28 -11.97 -24.19
CA ASN A 216 -40.35 -12.77 -23.62
C ASN A 216 -40.97 -12.16 -22.33
N LEU A 217 -40.56 -10.96 -21.92
CA LEU A 217 -41.20 -10.25 -20.83
C LEU A 217 -42.47 -9.56 -21.32
N THR A 218 -43.61 -10.16 -21.03
CA THR A 218 -44.93 -9.69 -21.44
C THR A 218 -45.58 -8.71 -20.46
N GLU A 219 -44.95 -8.42 -19.32
CA GLU A 219 -45.53 -7.65 -18.21
C GLU A 219 -44.62 -6.51 -17.74
N SER A 220 -45.23 -5.39 -17.33
CA SER A 220 -44.52 -4.30 -16.65
C SER A 220 -43.85 -4.82 -15.39
N ARG A 221 -42.55 -4.53 -15.22
CA ARG A 221 -41.75 -5.05 -14.11
C ARG A 221 -40.79 -3.99 -13.59
N ASN A 222 -40.64 -3.96 -12.27
CA ASN A 222 -39.59 -3.20 -11.61
C ASN A 222 -38.46 -4.17 -11.25
N LEU A 223 -37.27 -3.86 -11.73
CA LEU A 223 -36.05 -4.61 -11.46
C LEU A 223 -35.14 -3.72 -10.63
N THR A 224 -34.58 -4.29 -9.57
CA THR A 224 -33.49 -3.68 -8.81
C THR A 224 -32.32 -4.64 -8.91
N ASP A 225 -31.24 -4.20 -9.57
CA ASP A 225 -30.01 -4.95 -9.66
C ASP A 225 -29.04 -4.47 -8.57
N PRO A 226 -28.84 -5.23 -7.47
CA PRO A 226 -27.80 -4.94 -6.50
C PRO A 226 -26.42 -5.27 -7.09
N ILE A 227 -25.54 -4.27 -7.08
CA ILE A 227 -24.16 -4.37 -7.54
C ILE A 227 -23.24 -4.40 -6.33
N SER A 228 -22.43 -5.46 -6.22
CA SER A 228 -21.32 -5.55 -5.29
C SER A 228 -20.06 -4.97 -5.93
N ILE A 229 -19.30 -4.20 -5.16
CA ILE A 229 -18.07 -3.53 -5.58
C ILE A 229 -16.96 -3.96 -4.64
N LEU A 230 -15.88 -4.51 -5.20
CA LEU A 230 -14.66 -4.84 -4.47
C LEU A 230 -13.53 -3.96 -4.98
N VAL A 231 -12.73 -3.40 -4.08
CA VAL A 231 -11.63 -2.49 -4.41
C VAL A 231 -10.35 -2.98 -3.75
N GLY A 232 -9.28 -3.06 -4.54
CA GLY A 232 -7.95 -3.42 -4.06
C GLY A 232 -6.88 -2.46 -4.57
N ALA A 233 -5.99 -2.03 -3.68
CA ALA A 233 -4.80 -1.25 -4.00
C ALA A 233 -3.56 -1.86 -3.32
N PRO A 234 -2.36 -1.79 -3.94
CA PRO A 234 -1.15 -2.30 -3.33
C PRO A 234 -0.90 -1.72 -1.93
N GLY A 235 -0.73 -2.59 -0.94
CA GLY A 235 -0.45 -2.16 0.44
C GLY A 235 -1.69 -1.87 1.29
N HIS A 236 -2.89 -1.85 0.70
CA HIS A 236 -4.13 -1.62 1.42
C HIS A 236 -4.92 -2.93 1.62
N PRO A 237 -5.68 -3.05 2.71
CA PRO A 237 -6.74 -4.06 2.81
C PRO A 237 -7.76 -3.90 1.66
N VAL A 238 -8.41 -5.00 1.28
CA VAL A 238 -9.52 -4.96 0.32
C VAL A 238 -10.71 -4.26 0.97
N SER A 239 -11.34 -3.35 0.24
CA SER A 239 -12.55 -2.65 0.67
C SER A 239 -13.74 -3.04 -0.20
N GLU A 240 -14.94 -2.96 0.37
CA GLU A 240 -16.19 -3.33 -0.28
C GLU A 240 -17.17 -2.17 -0.26
N ALA A 241 -18.00 -2.06 -1.30
CA ALA A 241 -19.13 -1.15 -1.38
C ALA A 241 -20.27 -1.80 -2.17
N SER A 242 -21.45 -1.20 -2.12
CA SER A 242 -22.58 -1.65 -2.94
C SER A 242 -23.41 -0.47 -3.44
N VAL A 243 -24.03 -0.67 -4.59
CA VAL A 243 -24.99 0.26 -5.20
C VAL A 243 -26.14 -0.51 -5.82
N GLU A 244 -27.24 0.17 -6.09
CA GLU A 244 -28.40 -0.42 -6.75
C GLU A 244 -28.69 0.32 -8.05
N ILE A 245 -29.10 -0.44 -9.07
CA ILE A 245 -29.59 0.10 -10.34
C ILE A 245 -31.05 -0.28 -10.47
N LYS A 246 -31.93 0.72 -10.61
CA LYS A 246 -33.36 0.49 -10.76
C LYS A 246 -33.74 0.57 -12.23
N VAL A 247 -34.41 -0.46 -12.74
CA VAL A 247 -34.95 -0.50 -14.10
C VAL A 247 -36.45 -0.71 -14.01
N ARG A 248 -37.20 0.23 -14.58
CA ARG A 248 -38.65 0.18 -14.64
C ARG A 248 -39.08 -0.04 -16.09
N ILE A 249 -39.71 -1.18 -16.33
CA ILE A 249 -40.21 -1.57 -17.64
C ILE A 249 -41.72 -1.30 -17.66
N GLU A 250 -42.15 -0.43 -18.57
CA GLU A 250 -43.55 -0.14 -18.85
C GLU A 250 -43.93 -0.69 -20.23
N GLN A 251 -45.04 -1.43 -20.30
CA GLN A 251 -45.56 -1.88 -21.59
C GLN A 251 -46.14 -0.70 -22.37
N ALA A 252 -45.71 -0.51 -23.62
CA ALA A 252 -46.33 0.46 -24.51
C ALA A 252 -47.76 0.00 -24.85
N GLN A 253 -48.78 0.84 -24.56
CA GLN A 253 -50.14 0.59 -25.02
C GLN A 253 -50.19 0.76 -26.54
N SER A 254 -50.64 -0.28 -27.25
CA SER A 254 -50.91 -0.27 -28.69
C SER A 254 -52.03 0.69 -29.05
#